data_AF-A0A5E4BY28-F1
#
_entry.id   AF-A0A5E4BY28-F1
#
_cell.length_a   1.000
_cell.length_b   1.000
_cell.length_c   1.000
_cell.angle_alpha   90.00
_cell.angle_beta   90.00
_cell.angle_gamma   90.00
#
_symmetry.space_group_name_H-M   'P 1'
#
loop_
_entity.id
_entity.type
_entity.pdbx_description
1 polymer ?
#
loop_
_entity_poly.entity_id
_entity_poly.type
_entity_poly.pdbx_seq_one_letter_code
_entity_poly.pdbx_strand_id
1 'polypeptide(L)'
;MLCHFFIQHLDKTLLTVSTLISQDERISSSPVAKIIYGDPASFLPQLPQKSVVHCSKIWSCRKKITVEYLQHVVEQKNGKEVVPVLWQFLQKEAELRLVKFLPEILALQRDLVKRFQNVPEDEYCSIRSFISSHSSEGLRQLFHNRITIFLSTWNALRRSLETNGEIKLPKDYYSSDLDLDTDFEVILPRRRGLGLCSTALVSYLINLQNDFIHTVEKFSKENNSYSVDASEATDLHVVSYEAERDLIPLIISNCQYQVEQGGETLQEFDLEKIQRQISSCFLQGKPRLTLKLVPRNHCADLPIPSSSNCHGRGFTSEYLAFGPAAQCQQHHFILVSCQNATTQGASVQAPLERGSQEPPPPASPQRVDSITWPPPHSPICHRGPAT
;
A
#
# COMPACT_ATOMS: atom_id res chain seq x y z
N MET A 1 27.45 -17.20 -9.06
CA MET A 1 28.30 -18.22 -8.40
C MET A 1 29.21 -17.62 -7.34
N LEU A 2 30.30 -16.91 -7.68
CA LEU A 2 31.32 -16.45 -6.70
C LEU A 2 30.76 -15.84 -5.40
N CYS A 3 29.85 -14.85 -5.49
CA CYS A 3 29.29 -14.20 -4.31
C CYS A 3 28.52 -15.16 -3.38
N HIS A 4 27.82 -16.15 -3.93
CA HIS A 4 27.07 -17.15 -3.14
C HIS A 4 28.02 -18.03 -2.34
N PHE A 5 29.06 -18.56 -2.98
CA PHE A 5 30.09 -19.38 -2.33
C PHE A 5 30.84 -18.59 -1.25
N PHE A 6 31.14 -17.31 -1.50
CA PHE A 6 31.75 -16.43 -0.50
C PHE A 6 30.85 -16.23 0.73
N ILE A 7 29.55 -15.95 0.53
CA ILE A 7 28.59 -15.74 1.61
C ILE A 7 28.42 -17.01 2.46
N GLN A 8 28.36 -18.20 1.85
CA GLN A 8 28.21 -19.49 2.58
C GLN A 8 29.36 -19.83 3.53
N HIS A 9 30.50 -19.14 3.45
CA HIS A 9 31.64 -19.31 4.36
C HIS A 9 31.95 -18.06 5.19
N LEU A 10 31.19 -16.97 4.97
CA LEU A 10 31.48 -15.65 5.50
C LEU A 10 31.50 -15.60 7.02
N ASP A 11 30.59 -16.30 7.74
CA ASP A 11 30.56 -16.26 9.21
C ASP A 11 31.86 -16.80 9.84
N LYS A 12 32.41 -17.89 9.28
CA LYS A 12 33.71 -18.45 9.73
C LYS A 12 34.86 -17.50 9.40
N THR A 13 34.86 -16.91 8.19
CA THR A 13 35.88 -15.94 7.79
C THR A 13 35.81 -14.65 8.62
N LEU A 14 34.62 -14.17 8.98
CA LEU A 14 34.41 -13.00 9.83
C LEU A 14 34.97 -13.22 11.24
N LEU A 15 34.77 -14.40 11.84
CA LEU A 15 35.38 -14.74 13.13
C LEU A 15 36.91 -14.71 13.08
N THR A 16 37.52 -15.31 12.04
CA THR A 16 38.98 -15.28 11.84
C THR A 16 39.49 -13.85 11.60
N VAL A 17 38.85 -13.09 10.73
CA VAL A 17 39.26 -11.71 10.38
C VAL A 17 39.06 -10.75 11.56
N SER A 18 37.98 -10.88 12.33
CA SER A 18 37.76 -10.11 13.56
C SER A 18 38.83 -10.41 14.62
N THR A 19 39.23 -11.68 14.76
CA THR A 19 40.34 -12.09 15.64
C THR A 19 41.67 -11.45 15.18
N LEU A 20 41.98 -11.47 13.89
CA LEU A 20 43.20 -10.84 13.35
C LEU A 20 43.21 -9.31 13.53
N ILE A 21 42.08 -8.63 13.28
CA ILE A 21 41.96 -7.17 13.42
C ILE A 21 42.05 -6.73 14.88
N SER A 22 41.45 -7.47 15.81
CA SER A 22 41.50 -7.17 17.25
C SER A 22 42.87 -7.47 17.89
N GLN A 23 43.70 -8.29 17.25
CA GLN A 23 45.08 -8.60 17.67
C GLN A 23 46.15 -7.71 17.03
N ASP A 24 45.82 -6.89 16.02
CA ASP A 24 46.75 -5.93 15.41
C ASP A 24 47.30 -4.96 16.47
N GLU A 25 48.62 -4.86 16.62
CA GLU A 25 49.29 -4.03 17.64
C GLU A 25 48.87 -2.55 17.60
N ARG A 26 48.53 -2.06 16.40
CA ARG A 26 48.10 -0.67 16.14
C ARG A 26 46.67 -0.40 16.62
N ILE A 27 45.86 -1.45 16.79
CA ILE A 27 44.44 -1.38 17.17
C ILE A 27 44.27 -1.85 18.61
N SER A 28 44.86 -2.99 18.98
CA SER A 28 44.77 -3.63 20.29
C SER A 28 45.30 -2.78 21.45
N SER A 29 46.17 -1.81 21.19
CA SER A 29 46.63 -0.82 22.16
C SER A 29 45.52 0.18 22.57
N SER A 30 44.55 0.45 21.71
CA SER A 30 43.48 1.42 21.95
C SER A 30 42.49 0.95 23.03
N PRO A 31 42.14 1.78 24.03
CA PRO A 31 41.16 1.40 25.05
C PRO A 31 39.76 1.16 24.45
N VAL A 32 39.42 1.83 23.34
CA VAL A 32 38.14 1.62 22.64
C VAL A 32 38.09 0.21 22.01
N ALA A 33 39.18 -0.23 21.38
CA ALA A 33 39.25 -1.59 20.81
C ALA A 33 39.14 -2.66 21.91
N LYS A 34 39.76 -2.45 23.07
CA LYS A 34 39.68 -3.36 24.23
C LYS A 34 38.28 -3.46 24.84
N ILE A 35 37.43 -2.44 24.70
CA ILE A 35 36.01 -2.48 25.13
C ILE A 35 35.14 -3.20 24.09
N ILE A 36 35.43 -3.05 22.79
CA ILE A 36 34.60 -3.60 21.71
C ILE A 36 34.92 -5.07 21.41
N TYR A 37 36.20 -5.46 21.45
CA TYR A 37 36.67 -6.81 21.07
C TYR A 37 37.20 -7.63 22.26
N GLY A 38 37.41 -7.03 23.43
CA GLY A 38 37.94 -7.68 24.62
C GLY A 38 36.98 -7.59 25.82
N ASP A 39 37.43 -8.06 26.99
CA ASP A 39 36.71 -7.88 28.24
C ASP A 39 37.14 -6.55 28.90
N PRO A 40 36.25 -5.55 29.06
CA PRO A 40 36.59 -4.30 29.74
C PRO A 40 36.99 -4.48 31.21
N ALA A 41 36.53 -5.55 31.88
CA ALA A 41 36.93 -5.85 33.27
C ALA A 41 38.42 -6.24 33.40
N SER A 42 39.09 -6.58 32.29
CA SER A 42 40.54 -6.89 32.28
C SER A 42 41.45 -5.68 32.53
N PHE A 43 40.97 -4.46 32.29
CA PHE A 43 41.79 -3.25 32.39
C PHE A 43 41.11 -2.03 33.05
N LEU A 44 39.80 -2.09 33.33
CA LEU A 44 39.06 -1.06 34.06
C LEU A 44 38.80 -1.52 35.51
N PRO A 45 39.69 -1.21 36.48
CA PRO A 45 39.60 -1.76 37.84
C PRO A 45 38.42 -1.25 38.67
N GLN A 46 37.67 -0.27 38.16
CA GLN A 46 36.44 0.25 38.79
C GLN A 46 35.20 -0.61 38.48
N LEU A 47 35.29 -1.60 37.59
CA LEU A 47 34.17 -2.48 37.24
C LEU A 47 34.00 -3.63 38.27
N PRO A 48 32.76 -4.10 38.54
CA PRO A 48 32.52 -5.21 39.47
C PRO A 48 33.16 -6.54 39.01
N GLN A 49 34.28 -6.91 39.63
CA GLN A 49 35.01 -8.13 39.27
C GLN A 49 34.20 -9.40 39.55
N LYS A 50 34.28 -10.37 38.62
CA LYS A 50 33.70 -11.72 38.74
C LYS A 50 32.18 -11.77 39.02
N SER A 51 31.44 -10.69 38.73
CA SER A 51 29.99 -10.71 38.79
C SER A 51 29.41 -11.55 37.66
N VAL A 52 28.44 -12.42 37.98
CA VAL A 52 27.68 -13.20 36.98
C VAL A 52 26.85 -12.27 36.07
N VAL A 53 26.40 -11.12 36.61
CA VAL A 53 25.46 -10.18 35.94
C VAL A 53 26.18 -9.01 35.27
N HIS A 54 27.33 -8.59 35.79
CA HIS A 54 28.17 -7.52 35.21
C HIS A 54 29.36 -8.10 34.43
N CYS A 55 29.10 -9.07 33.55
CA CYS A 55 30.11 -9.67 32.67
C CYS A 55 29.96 -9.18 31.21
N SER A 56 31.06 -9.14 30.46
CA SER A 56 31.08 -8.60 29.09
C SER A 56 30.13 -9.30 28.11
N LYS A 57 29.75 -10.56 28.37
CA LYS A 57 28.80 -11.32 27.54
C LYS A 57 27.37 -10.77 27.66
N ILE A 58 26.95 -10.31 28.84
CA ILE A 58 25.60 -9.76 29.07
C ILE A 58 25.47 -8.36 28.44
N TRP A 59 26.51 -7.54 28.59
CA TRP A 59 26.54 -6.16 28.09
C TRP A 59 27.00 -6.05 26.62
N SER A 60 27.05 -7.16 25.90
CA SER A 60 27.43 -7.21 24.48
C SER A 60 26.30 -6.72 23.56
N CYS A 61 26.66 -5.90 22.56
CA CYS A 61 25.70 -5.37 21.59
C CYS A 61 25.16 -6.50 20.69
N ARG A 62 23.82 -6.61 20.60
CA ARG A 62 23.14 -7.55 19.69
C ARG A 62 22.57 -6.80 18.49
N LYS A 63 22.46 -7.47 17.34
CA LYS A 63 21.82 -6.92 16.13
C LYS A 63 20.32 -6.66 16.40
N LYS A 64 19.77 -5.50 16.00
CA LYS A 64 18.30 -5.32 15.94
C LYS A 64 17.77 -6.32 14.90
N ILE A 65 16.68 -7.01 15.22
CA ILE A 65 15.94 -7.82 14.25
C ILE A 65 15.17 -6.87 13.33
N THR A 66 15.32 -7.05 12.02
CA THR A 66 14.64 -6.25 10.98
C THR A 66 14.03 -7.17 9.91
N VAL A 67 13.18 -6.61 9.04
CA VAL A 67 12.52 -7.37 7.96
C VAL A 67 13.55 -7.89 6.96
N GLU A 68 14.56 -7.08 6.65
CA GLU A 68 15.64 -7.38 5.71
C GLU A 68 16.59 -8.46 6.28
N TYR A 69 16.80 -8.47 7.60
CA TYR A 69 17.55 -9.53 8.26
C TYR A 69 16.80 -10.88 8.21
N LEU A 70 15.48 -10.88 8.43
CA LEU A 70 14.67 -12.08 8.24
C LEU A 70 14.68 -12.52 6.77
N GLN A 71 14.54 -11.61 5.81
CA GLN A 71 14.64 -11.92 4.37
C GLN A 71 15.96 -12.61 4.06
N HIS A 72 17.09 -12.11 4.58
CA HIS A 72 18.38 -12.76 4.42
C HIS A 72 18.41 -14.18 5.00
N VAL A 73 17.90 -14.39 6.22
CA VAL A 73 17.81 -15.73 6.83
C VAL A 73 16.92 -16.68 6.02
N VAL A 74 15.81 -16.19 5.47
CA VAL A 74 14.90 -16.95 4.62
C VAL A 74 15.58 -17.36 3.30
N GLU A 75 16.38 -16.50 2.68
CA GLU A 75 17.18 -16.88 1.50
C GLU A 75 18.24 -17.93 1.83
N GLN A 76 19.00 -17.77 2.94
CA GLN A 76 20.01 -18.76 3.35
C GLN A 76 19.41 -20.15 3.65
N LYS A 77 18.19 -20.20 4.22
CA LYS A 77 17.47 -21.44 4.51
C LYS A 77 16.62 -21.97 3.33
N ASN A 78 16.95 -21.58 2.08
CA ASN A 78 16.24 -22.01 0.85
C ASN A 78 14.71 -21.78 0.93
N GLY A 79 14.32 -20.60 1.42
CA GLY A 79 12.94 -20.27 1.78
C GLY A 79 11.95 -20.34 0.62
N LYS A 80 12.41 -20.27 -0.63
CA LYS A 80 11.55 -20.47 -1.81
C LYS A 80 10.90 -21.86 -1.85
N GLU A 81 11.53 -22.88 -1.27
CA GLU A 81 10.99 -24.24 -1.19
C GLU A 81 10.38 -24.54 0.18
N VAL A 82 10.99 -24.06 1.27
CA VAL A 82 10.56 -24.34 2.65
C VAL A 82 9.39 -23.45 3.10
N VAL A 83 9.43 -22.15 2.78
CA VAL A 83 8.45 -21.14 3.20
C VAL A 83 8.10 -20.17 2.07
N PRO A 84 7.54 -20.66 0.94
CA PRO A 84 7.34 -19.89 -0.28
C PRO A 84 6.46 -18.64 -0.13
N VAL A 85 5.46 -18.66 0.75
CA VAL A 85 4.59 -17.49 1.00
C VAL A 85 5.37 -16.42 1.75
N LEU A 86 6.15 -16.80 2.77
CA LEU A 86 7.01 -15.88 3.52
C LEU A 86 8.14 -15.32 2.63
N TRP A 87 8.74 -16.16 1.79
CA TRP A 87 9.74 -15.74 0.82
C TRP A 87 9.16 -14.68 -0.14
N GLN A 88 8.02 -14.97 -0.79
CA GLN A 88 7.35 -13.99 -1.68
C GLN A 88 6.96 -12.71 -0.93
N PHE A 89 6.44 -12.83 0.31
CA PHE A 89 6.06 -11.69 1.15
C PHE A 89 7.25 -10.76 1.39
N LEU A 90 8.40 -11.31 1.80
CA LEU A 90 9.58 -10.52 2.11
C LEU A 90 10.22 -9.88 0.86
N GLN A 91 10.11 -10.49 -0.33
CA GLN A 91 10.55 -9.86 -1.59
C GLN A 91 9.74 -8.60 -1.97
N LYS A 92 8.53 -8.43 -1.41
CA LYS A 92 7.59 -7.37 -1.81
C LYS A 92 6.96 -6.60 -0.63
N GLU A 93 7.42 -6.82 0.61
CA GLU A 93 6.84 -6.25 1.84
C GLU A 93 6.71 -4.73 1.75
N ALA A 94 7.77 -4.03 1.33
CA ALA A 94 7.77 -2.57 1.22
C ALA A 94 6.75 -2.01 0.20
N GLU A 95 6.46 -2.76 -0.87
CA GLU A 95 5.40 -2.41 -1.83
C GLU A 95 4.01 -2.78 -1.30
N LEU A 96 3.89 -3.98 -0.72
CA LEU A 96 2.63 -4.51 -0.17
C LEU A 96 2.10 -3.67 0.99
N ARG A 97 2.99 -3.08 1.79
CA ARG A 97 2.66 -2.15 2.88
C ARG A 97 1.91 -0.90 2.39
N LEU A 98 1.95 -0.58 1.09
CA LEU A 98 1.25 0.55 0.47
C LEU A 98 -0.18 0.20 0.03
N VAL A 99 -0.54 -1.09 -0.05
CA VAL A 99 -1.89 -1.55 -0.43
C VAL A 99 -2.97 -1.02 0.52
N LYS A 100 -2.63 -0.73 1.78
CA LYS A 100 -3.53 -0.08 2.74
C LYS A 100 -3.99 1.34 2.35
N PHE A 101 -3.29 2.00 1.43
CA PHE A 101 -3.67 3.32 0.93
C PHE A 101 -4.64 3.26 -0.27
N LEU A 102 -4.86 2.07 -0.82
CA LEU A 102 -5.74 1.83 -1.96
C LEU A 102 -7.18 2.36 -1.76
N PRO A 103 -7.85 2.20 -0.59
CA PRO A 103 -9.21 2.71 -0.38
C PRO A 103 -9.30 4.24 -0.48
N GLU A 104 -8.34 4.98 0.09
CA GLU A 104 -8.30 6.44 0.03
C GLU A 104 -7.97 6.95 -1.40
N ILE A 105 -7.10 6.25 -2.13
CA ILE A 105 -6.80 6.55 -3.54
C ILE A 105 -8.05 6.30 -4.42
N LEU A 106 -8.79 5.22 -4.17
CA LEU A 106 -10.04 4.91 -4.87
C LEU A 106 -11.18 5.87 -4.49
N ALA A 107 -11.20 6.39 -3.26
CA ALA A 107 -12.12 7.44 -2.86
C ALA A 107 -11.79 8.77 -3.55
N LEU A 108 -10.51 9.16 -3.62
CA LEU A 108 -10.05 10.30 -4.41
C LEU A 108 -10.46 10.20 -5.88
N GLN A 109 -10.18 9.06 -6.53
CA GLN A 109 -10.58 8.82 -7.93
C GLN A 109 -12.09 8.92 -8.14
N ARG A 110 -12.89 8.41 -7.20
CA ARG A 110 -14.37 8.45 -7.24
C ARG A 110 -14.90 9.87 -7.13
N ASP A 111 -14.37 10.67 -6.21
CA ASP A 111 -14.77 12.07 -6.03
C ASP A 111 -14.34 12.94 -7.22
N LEU A 112 -13.17 12.68 -7.81
CA LEU A 112 -12.71 13.32 -9.05
C LEU A 112 -13.61 12.95 -10.24
N VAL A 113 -13.88 11.65 -10.48
CA VAL A 113 -14.81 11.21 -11.55
C VAL A 113 -16.18 11.86 -11.40
N LYS A 114 -16.76 11.82 -10.19
CA LYS A 114 -18.08 12.42 -9.90
C LYS A 114 -18.14 13.93 -10.19
N ARG A 115 -17.03 14.66 -10.02
CA ARG A 115 -16.94 16.10 -10.29
C ARG A 115 -16.70 16.41 -11.77
N PHE A 116 -15.74 15.74 -12.40
CA PHE A 116 -15.29 16.05 -13.76
C PHE A 116 -16.04 15.30 -14.87
N GLN A 117 -17.03 14.46 -14.53
CA GLN A 117 -17.92 13.80 -15.51
C GLN A 117 -18.61 14.78 -16.49
N ASN A 118 -18.83 16.04 -16.08
CA ASN A 118 -19.64 17.02 -16.82
C ASN A 118 -18.95 18.40 -17.00
N VAL A 119 -17.65 18.54 -16.71
CA VAL A 119 -16.98 19.86 -16.58
C VAL A 119 -15.65 19.92 -17.34
N PRO A 120 -15.44 20.98 -18.13
CA PRO A 120 -14.15 21.49 -18.59
C PRO A 120 -12.93 21.07 -17.76
N GLU A 121 -12.13 20.11 -18.20
CA GLU A 121 -10.98 19.63 -17.43
C GLU A 121 -9.80 20.63 -17.44
N ASP A 122 -9.83 21.62 -18.35
CA ASP A 122 -8.82 22.67 -18.53
C ASP A 122 -8.83 23.77 -17.44
N GLU A 123 -9.68 23.66 -16.41
CA GLU A 123 -9.83 24.68 -15.34
C GLU A 123 -8.62 24.74 -14.38
N TYR A 124 -7.82 23.67 -14.26
CA TYR A 124 -6.76 23.55 -13.26
C TYR A 124 -5.40 23.20 -13.86
N CYS A 125 -4.44 24.14 -13.77
CA CYS A 125 -3.07 23.91 -14.24
C CYS A 125 -2.32 22.91 -13.34
N SER A 126 -2.43 23.04 -12.01
CA SER A 126 -1.70 22.20 -11.05
C SER A 126 -2.56 21.66 -9.92
N ILE A 127 -2.08 20.60 -9.26
CA ILE A 127 -2.70 20.00 -8.08
C ILE A 127 -2.96 21.04 -6.96
N ARG A 128 -2.00 21.94 -6.69
CA ARG A 128 -2.12 23.03 -5.71
C ARG A 128 -3.22 24.01 -6.10
N SER A 129 -3.39 24.30 -7.40
CA SER A 129 -4.47 25.17 -7.89
C SER A 129 -5.85 24.57 -7.64
N PHE A 130 -6.02 23.26 -7.90
CA PHE A 130 -7.24 22.52 -7.61
C PHE A 130 -7.57 22.49 -6.10
N ILE A 131 -6.60 22.19 -5.24
CA ILE A 131 -6.83 22.22 -3.78
C ILE A 131 -7.20 23.63 -3.32
N SER A 132 -6.62 24.67 -3.93
CA SER A 132 -6.85 26.07 -3.55
C SER A 132 -8.18 26.65 -4.03
N SER A 133 -8.84 26.08 -5.05
CA SER A 133 -10.12 26.60 -5.57
C SER A 133 -11.34 26.28 -4.70
N HIS A 134 -11.19 25.44 -3.67
CA HIS A 134 -12.29 25.04 -2.80
C HIS A 134 -12.57 26.08 -1.72
N SER A 135 -13.81 26.53 -1.59
CA SER A 135 -14.24 27.49 -0.56
C SER A 135 -14.37 26.90 0.86
N SER A 136 -14.45 25.57 1.00
CA SER A 136 -14.57 24.89 2.28
C SER A 136 -13.23 24.30 2.74
N GLU A 137 -12.70 24.79 3.86
CA GLU A 137 -11.44 24.31 4.43
C GLU A 137 -11.46 22.80 4.71
N GLY A 138 -12.59 22.25 5.14
CA GLY A 138 -12.74 20.80 5.35
C GLY A 138 -12.55 19.98 4.06
N LEU A 139 -13.00 20.51 2.91
CA LEU A 139 -12.75 19.88 1.60
C LEU A 139 -11.30 20.08 1.14
N ARG A 140 -10.71 21.25 1.40
CA ARG A 140 -9.28 21.51 1.10
C ARG A 140 -8.38 20.52 1.81
N GLN A 141 -8.58 20.32 3.11
CA GLN A 141 -7.83 19.36 3.94
C GLN A 141 -8.07 17.91 3.49
N LEU A 142 -9.32 17.53 3.19
CA LEU A 142 -9.65 16.18 2.71
C LEU A 142 -8.95 15.86 1.38
N PHE A 143 -9.03 16.75 0.39
CA PHE A 143 -8.34 16.56 -0.89
C PHE A 143 -6.82 16.59 -0.72
N HIS A 144 -6.28 17.55 0.04
CA HIS A 144 -4.85 17.63 0.34
C HIS A 144 -4.30 16.32 0.92
N ASN A 145 -4.97 15.75 1.92
CA ASN A 145 -4.53 14.53 2.58
C ASN A 145 -4.59 13.31 1.64
N ARG A 146 -5.67 13.12 0.90
CA ARG A 146 -5.80 12.06 -0.11
C ARG A 146 -4.78 12.17 -1.24
N ILE A 147 -4.54 13.39 -1.72
CA ILE A 147 -3.56 13.68 -2.76
C ILE A 147 -2.13 13.44 -2.23
N THR A 148 -1.84 13.80 -0.97
CA THR A 148 -0.54 13.49 -0.34
C THR A 148 -0.32 11.97 -0.23
N ILE A 149 -1.36 11.20 0.10
CA ILE A 149 -1.34 9.73 0.09
C ILE A 149 -1.09 9.20 -1.32
N PHE A 150 -1.76 9.74 -2.35
CA PHE A 150 -1.52 9.37 -3.75
C PHE A 150 -0.07 9.64 -4.18
N LEU A 151 0.43 10.87 -3.99
CA LEU A 151 1.75 11.31 -4.44
C LEU A 151 2.87 10.51 -3.74
N SER A 152 2.77 10.30 -2.42
CA SER A 152 3.74 9.49 -1.68
C SER A 152 3.72 8.02 -2.10
N THR A 153 2.54 7.45 -2.36
CA THR A 153 2.39 6.07 -2.86
C THR A 153 2.92 5.93 -4.29
N TRP A 154 2.71 6.93 -5.16
CA TRP A 154 3.30 6.99 -6.50
C TRP A 154 4.83 7.07 -6.46
N ASN A 155 5.38 8.01 -5.69
CA ASN A 155 6.84 8.23 -5.61
C ASN A 155 7.57 7.00 -5.06
N ALA A 156 6.95 6.25 -4.14
CA ALA A 156 7.45 4.97 -3.67
C ALA A 156 7.40 3.85 -4.74
N LEU A 157 6.39 3.84 -5.61
CA LEU A 157 6.14 2.75 -6.58
C LEU A 157 6.61 3.02 -8.02
N ARG A 158 6.95 4.26 -8.41
CA ARG A 158 7.21 4.64 -9.82
C ARG A 158 8.22 3.74 -10.55
N ARG A 159 9.28 3.30 -9.88
CA ARG A 159 10.30 2.37 -10.44
C ARG A 159 9.80 0.92 -10.54
N SER A 160 9.00 0.47 -9.58
CA SER A 160 8.34 -0.84 -9.61
C SER A 160 7.22 -0.89 -10.66
N LEU A 161 6.55 0.23 -10.93
CA LEU A 161 5.59 0.42 -12.02
C LEU A 161 6.28 0.34 -13.40
N GLU A 162 7.39 1.06 -13.61
CA GLU A 162 8.17 0.98 -14.85
C GLU A 162 8.57 -0.47 -15.16
N THR A 163 9.12 -1.16 -14.16
CA THR A 163 9.62 -2.54 -14.31
C THR A 163 8.47 -3.55 -14.43
N ASN A 164 7.63 -3.64 -13.40
CA ASN A 164 6.69 -4.75 -13.18
C ASN A 164 5.23 -4.40 -13.52
N GLY A 165 4.89 -3.13 -13.73
CA GLY A 165 3.51 -2.73 -14.02
C GLY A 165 3.03 -3.18 -15.40
N GLU A 166 1.78 -3.64 -15.49
CA GLU A 166 1.14 -4.05 -16.76
C GLU A 166 0.91 -2.86 -17.69
N ILE A 167 0.47 -1.73 -17.13
CA ILE A 167 0.23 -0.48 -17.86
C ILE A 167 1.58 0.23 -18.02
N LYS A 168 2.20 0.05 -19.20
CA LYS A 168 3.45 0.73 -19.56
C LYS A 168 3.20 2.17 -19.98
N LEU A 169 3.91 3.10 -19.34
CA LEU A 169 3.83 4.54 -19.57
C LEU A 169 5.07 5.04 -20.32
N PRO A 170 5.05 6.27 -20.89
CA PRO A 170 6.26 6.95 -21.35
C PRO A 170 7.29 7.07 -20.22
N LYS A 171 8.58 6.90 -20.54
CA LYS A 171 9.66 6.90 -19.53
C LYS A 171 9.70 8.18 -18.70
N ASP A 172 9.36 9.30 -19.31
CA ASP A 172 9.38 10.62 -18.68
C ASP A 172 8.45 10.68 -17.46
N TYR A 173 7.32 9.93 -17.48
CA TYR A 173 6.33 9.89 -16.40
C TYR A 173 6.86 9.20 -15.13
N TYR A 174 7.89 8.35 -15.25
CA TYR A 174 8.54 7.70 -14.11
C TYR A 174 9.77 8.47 -13.61
N SER A 175 10.21 9.53 -14.31
CA SER A 175 11.54 10.13 -14.14
C SER A 175 11.64 11.03 -12.90
N SER A 176 10.71 11.95 -12.72
CA SER A 176 10.57 12.83 -11.55
C SER A 176 9.79 12.17 -10.41
N ASP A 177 9.90 12.74 -9.22
CA ASP A 177 8.89 12.59 -8.18
C ASP A 177 7.74 13.58 -8.46
N LEU A 178 6.51 13.18 -8.20
CA LEU A 178 5.33 14.05 -8.30
C LEU A 178 5.07 14.77 -6.97
N ASP A 179 4.62 16.01 -7.05
CA ASP A 179 4.38 16.90 -5.91
C ASP A 179 3.03 17.65 -6.06
N LEU A 180 2.84 18.73 -5.30
CA LEU A 180 1.63 19.55 -5.38
C LEU A 180 1.65 20.57 -6.52
N ASP A 181 2.80 20.85 -7.14
CA ASP A 181 2.91 21.82 -8.24
C ASP A 181 2.86 21.17 -9.63
N THR A 182 2.99 19.84 -9.66
CA THR A 182 2.71 18.93 -10.76
C THR A 182 1.32 19.14 -11.39
N ASP A 183 1.21 18.89 -12.69
CA ASP A 183 -0.01 19.00 -13.50
C ASP A 183 -1.20 18.26 -12.87
N PHE A 184 -2.38 18.90 -12.86
CA PHE A 184 -3.59 18.32 -12.28
C PHE A 184 -4.04 17.00 -12.94
N GLU A 185 -3.67 16.77 -14.20
CA GLU A 185 -4.10 15.60 -14.95
C GLU A 185 -3.57 14.27 -14.36
N VAL A 186 -2.41 14.25 -13.67
CA VAL A 186 -1.78 13.01 -13.17
C VAL A 186 -2.65 12.24 -12.15
N ILE A 187 -3.55 12.92 -11.44
CA ILE A 187 -4.44 12.31 -10.44
C ILE A 187 -5.80 11.86 -11.04
N LEU A 188 -6.16 12.31 -12.24
CA LEU A 188 -7.42 11.92 -12.90
C LEU A 188 -7.32 10.49 -13.47
N PRO A 189 -8.26 9.57 -13.19
CA PRO A 189 -8.20 8.18 -13.65
C PRO A 189 -8.58 8.04 -15.14
N ARG A 190 -7.64 8.36 -16.05
CA ARG A 190 -7.84 8.35 -17.52
C ARG A 190 -7.30 7.09 -18.20
N ARG A 191 -7.65 6.93 -19.48
CA ARG A 191 -7.12 5.88 -20.40
C ARG A 191 -6.01 6.38 -21.35
N ARG A 192 -5.68 7.67 -21.31
CA ARG A 192 -4.66 8.36 -22.12
C ARG A 192 -4.11 9.53 -21.30
N GLY A 193 -3.03 10.14 -21.78
CA GLY A 193 -2.41 11.30 -21.14
C GLY A 193 -1.74 10.98 -19.80
N LEU A 194 -1.44 12.02 -19.03
CA LEU A 194 -0.85 11.93 -17.70
C LEU A 194 -1.77 11.21 -16.70
N GLY A 195 -3.09 11.23 -16.91
CA GLY A 195 -4.06 10.50 -16.09
C GLY A 195 -3.94 8.96 -16.17
N LEU A 196 -3.08 8.44 -17.04
CA LEU A 196 -2.64 7.05 -16.97
C LEU A 196 -1.85 6.73 -15.69
N CYS A 197 -1.17 7.71 -15.06
CA CYS A 197 -0.46 7.51 -13.79
C CYS A 197 -1.43 7.05 -12.68
N SER A 198 -2.56 7.75 -12.55
CA SER A 198 -3.62 7.40 -11.58
C SER A 198 -4.18 5.98 -11.82
N THR A 199 -4.42 5.62 -13.08
CA THR A 199 -4.91 4.28 -13.46
C THR A 199 -3.86 3.19 -13.22
N ALA A 200 -2.59 3.44 -13.55
CA ALA A 200 -1.50 2.48 -13.38
C ALA A 200 -1.21 2.16 -11.90
N LEU A 201 -1.23 3.17 -11.04
CA LEU A 201 -1.00 3.00 -9.59
C LEU A 201 -2.06 2.08 -8.96
N VAL A 202 -3.34 2.32 -9.25
CA VAL A 202 -4.45 1.50 -8.73
C VAL A 202 -4.40 0.07 -9.30
N SER A 203 -4.12 -0.09 -10.59
CA SER A 203 -3.96 -1.43 -11.19
C SER A 203 -2.83 -2.22 -10.52
N TYR A 204 -1.71 -1.56 -10.22
CA TYR A 204 -0.57 -2.21 -9.57
C TYR A 204 -0.85 -2.65 -8.13
N LEU A 205 -1.47 -1.78 -7.32
CA LEU A 205 -1.84 -2.10 -5.94
C LEU A 205 -2.87 -3.25 -5.88
N ILE A 206 -3.82 -3.28 -6.81
CA ILE A 206 -4.82 -4.35 -6.94
C ILE A 206 -4.17 -5.68 -7.34
N ASN A 207 -3.30 -5.67 -8.34
CA ASN A 207 -2.61 -6.88 -8.79
C ASN A 207 -1.66 -7.41 -7.70
N LEU A 208 -0.91 -6.53 -7.03
CA LEU A 208 -0.03 -6.90 -5.91
C LEU A 208 -0.80 -7.58 -4.78
N GLN A 209 -1.99 -7.09 -4.40
CA GLN A 209 -2.86 -7.79 -3.46
C GLN A 209 -3.33 -9.15 -4.01
N ASN A 210 -3.82 -9.18 -5.24
CA ASN A 210 -4.38 -10.38 -5.86
C ASN A 210 -3.34 -11.50 -6.01
N ASP A 211 -2.09 -11.18 -6.34
CA ASP A 211 -0.98 -12.13 -6.42
C ASP A 211 -0.69 -12.77 -5.07
N PHE A 212 -0.74 -11.99 -3.98
CA PHE A 212 -0.55 -12.51 -2.63
C PHE A 212 -1.69 -13.41 -2.17
N ILE A 213 -2.93 -13.01 -2.43
CA ILE A 213 -4.11 -13.82 -2.09
C ILE A 213 -4.10 -15.13 -2.88
N HIS A 214 -3.84 -15.08 -4.19
CA HIS A 214 -3.72 -16.27 -5.04
C HIS A 214 -2.57 -17.20 -4.61
N THR A 215 -1.42 -16.65 -4.19
CA THR A 215 -0.35 -17.45 -3.57
C THR A 215 -0.85 -18.15 -2.29
N VAL A 216 -1.55 -17.45 -1.40
CA VAL A 216 -2.09 -18.06 -0.17
C VAL A 216 -3.14 -19.14 -0.47
N GLU A 217 -4.11 -18.88 -1.35
CA GLU A 217 -5.11 -19.86 -1.84
C GLU A 217 -4.44 -21.14 -2.35
N LYS A 218 -3.40 -20.99 -3.18
CA LYS A 218 -2.63 -22.09 -3.76
C LYS A 218 -1.91 -22.95 -2.71
N PHE A 219 -1.49 -22.37 -1.58
CA PHE A 219 -0.80 -23.08 -0.50
C PHE A 219 -1.75 -23.62 0.59
N SER A 220 -2.88 -22.96 0.87
CA SER A 220 -3.91 -23.49 1.79
C SER A 220 -4.74 -24.61 1.15
N LYS A 221 -4.83 -24.66 -0.19
CA LYS A 221 -5.73 -25.49 -0.99
C LYS A 221 -7.21 -25.13 -0.81
N GLU A 222 -7.49 -23.95 -0.26
CA GLU A 222 -8.84 -23.40 -0.12
C GLU A 222 -9.19 -22.59 -1.38
N ASN A 223 -10.11 -23.11 -2.21
CA ASN A 223 -10.63 -22.38 -3.36
C ASN A 223 -11.60 -21.28 -2.88
N ASN A 224 -11.06 -20.14 -2.44
CA ASN A 224 -11.86 -19.00 -2.05
C ASN A 224 -12.41 -18.25 -3.27
N SER A 225 -13.73 -18.27 -3.47
CA SER A 225 -14.39 -17.50 -4.53
C SER A 225 -14.71 -16.05 -4.12
N TYR A 226 -14.36 -15.64 -2.89
CA TYR A 226 -14.64 -14.31 -2.36
C TYR A 226 -13.89 -13.24 -3.15
N SER A 227 -14.67 -12.44 -3.87
CA SER A 227 -14.21 -11.31 -4.67
C SER A 227 -15.09 -10.10 -4.40
N VAL A 228 -14.48 -8.92 -4.45
CA VAL A 228 -15.12 -7.63 -4.16
C VAL A 228 -14.81 -6.68 -5.31
N ASP A 229 -15.72 -5.74 -5.59
CA ASP A 229 -15.47 -4.70 -6.59
C ASP A 229 -14.46 -3.67 -6.06
N ALA A 230 -13.51 -3.23 -6.88
CA ALA A 230 -12.56 -2.20 -6.47
C ALA A 230 -13.28 -0.90 -6.02
N SER A 231 -14.44 -0.57 -6.59
CA SER A 231 -15.23 0.60 -6.14
C SER A 231 -15.88 0.43 -4.75
N GLU A 232 -15.93 -0.80 -4.22
CA GLU A 232 -16.46 -1.17 -2.90
C GLU A 232 -15.34 -1.60 -1.92
N ALA A 233 -14.07 -1.41 -2.31
CA ALA A 233 -12.93 -1.67 -1.44
C ALA A 233 -12.94 -0.74 -0.20
N THR A 234 -12.63 -1.33 0.96
CA THR A 234 -12.50 -0.67 2.27
C THR A 234 -11.25 -1.20 2.98
N ASP A 235 -10.88 -0.62 4.11
CA ASP A 235 -9.72 -1.02 4.92
C ASP A 235 -9.75 -2.51 5.35
N LEU A 236 -10.95 -3.07 5.49
CA LEU A 236 -11.15 -4.50 5.78
C LEU A 236 -10.83 -5.38 4.56
N HIS A 237 -11.15 -4.90 3.35
CA HIS A 237 -10.94 -5.61 2.09
C HIS A 237 -9.49 -5.58 1.60
N VAL A 238 -8.65 -4.65 2.09
CA VAL A 238 -7.25 -4.49 1.64
C VAL A 238 -6.23 -5.11 2.59
N VAL A 239 -5.07 -5.53 2.08
CA VAL A 239 -3.94 -5.93 2.93
C VAL A 239 -3.40 -4.68 3.66
N SER A 240 -3.43 -4.71 5.00
CA SER A 240 -3.04 -3.58 5.84
C SER A 240 -2.34 -4.04 7.11
N TYR A 241 -1.19 -3.43 7.39
CA TYR A 241 -0.36 -3.63 8.59
C TYR A 241 0.66 -2.48 8.72
N GLU A 242 1.35 -2.44 9.86
CA GLU A 242 2.50 -1.57 10.14
C GLU A 242 3.72 -2.40 10.54
N ALA A 243 4.86 -2.17 9.87
CA ALA A 243 6.04 -3.01 10.05
C ALA A 243 6.59 -3.01 11.49
N GLU A 244 6.79 -1.84 12.12
CA GLU A 244 7.34 -1.76 13.48
C GLU A 244 6.32 -2.12 14.59
N ARG A 245 5.00 -2.11 14.31
CA ARG A 245 3.95 -2.44 15.31
C ARG A 245 3.44 -3.87 15.23
N ASP A 246 3.30 -4.42 14.02
CA ASP A 246 2.67 -5.73 13.81
C ASP A 246 3.71 -6.77 13.39
N LEU A 247 4.48 -6.47 12.34
CA LEU A 247 5.39 -7.44 11.71
C LEU A 247 6.65 -7.70 12.56
N ILE A 248 7.31 -6.66 13.06
CA ILE A 248 8.53 -6.78 13.86
C ILE A 248 8.26 -7.53 15.18
N PRO A 249 7.20 -7.22 15.97
CA PRO A 249 6.86 -8.02 17.16
C PRO A 249 6.49 -9.47 16.84
N LEU A 250 5.78 -9.73 15.73
CA LEU A 250 5.51 -11.10 15.24
C LEU A 250 6.82 -11.86 14.99
N ILE A 251 7.76 -11.26 14.26
CA ILE A 251 9.07 -11.88 13.96
C ILE A 251 9.86 -12.13 15.26
N ILE A 252 9.91 -11.16 16.17
CA ILE A 252 10.59 -11.29 17.48
C ILE A 252 9.95 -12.41 18.32
N SER A 253 8.63 -12.57 18.32
CA SER A 253 7.93 -13.63 19.07
C SER A 253 8.22 -15.06 18.58
N ASN A 254 8.86 -15.19 17.42
CA ASN A 254 9.28 -16.46 16.82
C ASN A 254 10.81 -16.59 16.70
N CYS A 255 11.55 -15.64 17.28
CA CYS A 255 13.00 -15.67 17.43
C CYS A 255 13.35 -16.39 18.74
N GLN A 256 13.69 -17.67 18.65
CA GLN A 256 14.14 -18.46 19.79
C GLN A 256 15.64 -18.24 20.04
N TYR A 257 16.04 -18.31 21.32
CA TYR A 257 17.43 -18.30 21.74
C TYR A 257 17.73 -19.64 22.43
N GLN A 258 18.57 -20.46 21.79
CA GLN A 258 19.02 -21.73 22.35
C GLN A 258 20.41 -21.52 22.99
N VAL A 259 20.64 -22.15 24.14
CA VAL A 259 21.94 -22.12 24.83
C VAL A 259 22.54 -23.52 24.74
N GLU A 260 23.57 -23.69 23.92
CA GLU A 260 24.23 -24.98 23.78
C GLU A 260 25.16 -25.27 24.97
N GLN A 261 25.52 -26.55 25.15
CA GLN A 261 26.33 -27.05 26.26
C GLN A 261 27.82 -26.69 26.10
N GLY A 262 28.07 -25.38 26.09
CA GLY A 262 29.33 -24.68 25.86
C GLY A 262 29.23 -23.16 26.06
N GLY A 263 28.01 -22.61 26.23
CA GLY A 263 27.79 -21.17 26.47
C GLY A 263 27.60 -20.32 25.22
N GLU A 264 27.48 -20.95 24.05
CA GLU A 264 27.06 -20.30 22.82
C GLU A 264 25.54 -20.11 22.80
N THR A 265 25.11 -18.94 22.34
CA THR A 265 23.70 -18.53 22.28
C THR A 265 23.29 -18.45 20.82
N LEU A 266 22.70 -19.52 20.28
CA LEU A 266 22.22 -19.55 18.91
C LEU A 266 20.86 -18.86 18.80
N GLN A 267 20.71 -18.06 17.74
CA GLN A 267 19.46 -17.37 17.40
C GLN A 267 18.80 -18.12 16.24
N GLU A 268 17.58 -18.63 16.46
CA GLU A 268 16.84 -19.36 15.43
C GLU A 268 15.42 -18.80 15.24
N PHE A 269 15.00 -18.67 13.97
CA PHE A 269 13.67 -18.26 13.59
C PHE A 269 12.84 -19.48 13.16
N ASP A 270 11.67 -19.64 13.78
CA ASP A 270 10.63 -20.59 13.34
C ASP A 270 9.93 -20.04 12.09
N LEU A 271 10.55 -20.25 10.93
CA LEU A 271 10.09 -19.70 9.65
C LEU A 271 8.68 -20.20 9.27
N GLU A 272 8.35 -21.45 9.60
CA GLU A 272 7.03 -22.03 9.31
C GLU A 272 5.93 -21.40 10.17
N LYS A 273 6.20 -21.08 11.44
CA LYS A 273 5.26 -20.38 12.31
C LYS A 273 5.14 -18.90 11.94
N ILE A 274 6.24 -18.24 11.58
CA ILE A 274 6.22 -16.88 11.02
C ILE A 274 5.36 -16.84 9.75
N GLN A 275 5.56 -17.79 8.82
CA GLN A 275 4.74 -17.89 7.61
C GLN A 275 3.25 -18.08 7.94
N ARG A 276 2.91 -19.03 8.83
CA ARG A 276 1.53 -19.28 9.24
C ARG A 276 0.87 -18.04 9.87
N GLN A 277 1.58 -17.33 10.73
CA GLN A 277 1.07 -16.12 11.38
C GLN A 277 0.90 -14.96 10.40
N ILE A 278 1.88 -14.70 9.52
CA ILE A 278 1.77 -13.64 8.48
C ILE A 278 0.61 -13.95 7.52
N SER A 279 0.47 -15.19 7.07
CA SER A 279 -0.66 -15.61 6.24
C SER A 279 -2.00 -15.40 6.96
N SER A 280 -2.14 -15.90 8.19
CA SER A 280 -3.40 -15.86 8.93
C SER A 280 -3.80 -14.46 9.39
N CYS A 281 -2.84 -13.61 9.79
CA CYS A 281 -3.13 -12.28 10.32
C CYS A 281 -3.31 -11.20 9.24
N PHE A 282 -2.62 -11.29 8.09
CA PHE A 282 -2.57 -10.20 7.12
C PHE A 282 -3.16 -10.53 5.74
N LEU A 283 -3.18 -11.81 5.34
CA LEU A 283 -3.50 -12.23 3.96
C LEU A 283 -4.77 -13.08 3.85
N GLN A 284 -5.03 -13.97 4.81
CA GLN A 284 -6.17 -14.89 4.78
C GLN A 284 -7.49 -14.12 4.96
N GLY A 285 -8.55 -14.58 4.29
CA GLY A 285 -9.87 -13.94 4.31
C GLY A 285 -9.99 -12.64 3.52
N LYS A 286 -8.90 -12.10 2.96
CA LYS A 286 -8.95 -10.93 2.07
C LYS A 286 -9.61 -11.30 0.73
N PRO A 287 -10.48 -10.45 0.17
CA PRO A 287 -11.10 -10.69 -1.13
C PRO A 287 -10.13 -10.44 -2.28
N ARG A 288 -10.32 -11.18 -3.37
CA ARG A 288 -9.73 -10.84 -4.67
C ARG A 288 -10.42 -9.60 -5.22
N LEU A 289 -9.67 -8.52 -5.41
CA LEU A 289 -10.21 -7.23 -5.86
C LEU A 289 -10.40 -7.25 -7.38
N THR A 290 -11.63 -6.97 -7.81
CA THR A 290 -12.02 -7.00 -9.22
C THR A 290 -12.16 -5.60 -9.80
N LEU A 291 -11.39 -5.31 -10.85
CA LEU A 291 -11.54 -4.09 -11.65
C LEU A 291 -12.68 -4.27 -12.67
N LYS A 292 -13.92 -4.35 -12.19
CA LYS A 292 -15.04 -4.01 -13.08
C LYS A 292 -14.88 -2.55 -13.51
N LEU A 293 -15.40 -2.24 -14.70
CA LEU A 293 -15.35 -0.89 -15.23
C LEU A 293 -16.35 -0.01 -14.48
N VAL A 294 -15.86 0.64 -13.41
CA VAL A 294 -16.38 1.93 -12.94
C VAL A 294 -16.67 2.79 -14.19
N PRO A 295 -17.80 3.52 -14.26
CA PRO A 295 -18.09 4.41 -15.39
C PRO A 295 -17.11 5.61 -15.43
N ARG A 296 -15.90 5.35 -15.94
CA ARG A 296 -14.83 6.33 -16.19
C ARG A 296 -15.29 7.31 -17.27
N ASN A 297 -15.04 8.61 -17.09
CA ASN A 297 -15.51 9.71 -17.95
C ASN A 297 -15.56 9.34 -19.44
N HIS A 298 -16.77 9.28 -20.01
CA HIS A 298 -16.98 9.00 -21.45
C HIS A 298 -16.86 10.25 -22.34
N CYS A 299 -16.67 11.43 -21.76
CA CYS A 299 -16.75 12.73 -22.44
C CYS A 299 -15.38 13.39 -22.69
N ALA A 300 -14.43 12.67 -23.29
CA ALA A 300 -13.16 13.23 -23.77
C ALA A 300 -12.61 12.49 -25.03
N ASP A 301 -13.47 11.78 -25.77
CA ASP A 301 -13.08 10.85 -26.84
C ASP A 301 -13.52 11.32 -28.25
N LEU A 302 -13.50 12.63 -28.48
CA LEU A 302 -13.55 13.22 -29.83
C LEU A 302 -12.13 13.57 -30.30
N PRO A 303 -11.72 13.21 -31.53
CA PRO A 303 -10.39 13.54 -32.03
C PRO A 303 -10.29 15.05 -32.32
N ILE A 304 -9.34 15.71 -31.66
CA ILE A 304 -8.96 17.09 -31.98
C ILE A 304 -8.37 17.12 -33.39
N PRO A 305 -8.93 17.88 -34.36
CA PRO A 305 -8.34 18.00 -35.69
C PRO A 305 -7.00 18.75 -35.59
N SER A 306 -5.95 18.20 -36.20
CA SER A 306 -4.60 18.75 -36.10
C SER A 306 -4.48 20.10 -36.80
N SER A 307 -4.26 21.15 -36.00
CA SER A 307 -4.08 22.52 -36.47
C SER A 307 -2.74 22.70 -37.20
N SER A 308 -2.77 22.66 -38.53
CA SER A 308 -1.63 23.03 -39.37
C SER A 308 -2.06 23.78 -40.64
N ASN A 309 -1.18 24.64 -41.14
CA ASN A 309 -1.29 25.35 -42.41
C ASN A 309 -2.42 26.40 -42.55
N CYS A 310 -2.48 27.36 -41.62
CA CYS A 310 -2.87 28.73 -41.99
C CYS A 310 -1.76 29.38 -42.84
N HIS A 311 -1.76 29.16 -44.15
CA HIS A 311 -0.98 29.95 -45.13
C HIS A 311 -1.75 30.04 -46.45
N GLY A 312 -2.02 31.27 -46.91
CA GLY A 312 -2.95 31.52 -48.01
C GLY A 312 -2.31 31.50 -49.41
N ARG A 313 -3.00 30.87 -50.36
CA ARG A 313 -3.08 31.26 -51.77
C ARG A 313 -4.25 30.53 -52.43
N GLY A 314 -5.12 31.26 -53.12
CA GLY A 314 -6.19 30.66 -53.93
C GLY A 314 -5.81 30.67 -55.41
N PHE A 315 -6.34 29.72 -56.19
CA PHE A 315 -6.59 29.88 -57.62
C PHE A 315 -7.69 28.90 -58.10
N THR A 316 -8.17 29.18 -59.31
CA THR A 316 -9.36 28.67 -60.01
C THR A 316 -9.49 27.14 -60.19
N SER A 317 -10.75 26.70 -60.10
CA SER A 317 -11.42 25.65 -60.91
C SER A 317 -10.66 25.09 -62.13
N GLU A 318 -10.63 23.76 -62.30
CA GLU A 318 -11.43 23.09 -63.36
C GLU A 318 -11.53 21.54 -63.24
N TYR A 319 -12.32 20.94 -64.12
CA TYR A 319 -12.78 19.54 -64.15
C TYR A 319 -11.68 18.49 -64.40
N LEU A 320 -11.89 17.28 -63.86
CA LEU A 320 -12.05 16.05 -64.68
C LEU A 320 -12.67 14.92 -63.83
N ALA A 321 -13.32 13.94 -64.48
CA ALA A 321 -14.14 12.93 -63.82
C ALA A 321 -13.93 11.52 -64.40
N PHE A 322 -14.03 10.49 -63.55
CA PHE A 322 -14.43 9.12 -63.90
C PHE A 322 -14.99 8.40 -62.66
N GLY A 323 -16.04 7.59 -62.82
CA GLY A 323 -16.62 6.70 -61.80
C GLY A 323 -16.54 5.22 -62.27
N PRO A 324 -17.45 4.31 -61.86
CA PRO A 324 -18.62 4.49 -60.98
C PRO A 324 -18.82 3.37 -59.89
N ALA A 325 -19.94 3.46 -59.14
CA ALA A 325 -20.65 2.33 -58.47
C ALA A 325 -20.00 1.64 -57.23
N ALA A 326 -20.74 1.19 -56.19
CA ALA A 326 -22.11 1.53 -55.75
C ALA A 326 -22.38 1.15 -54.26
N GLN A 327 -23.38 1.82 -53.67
CA GLN A 327 -24.38 1.34 -52.67
C GLN A 327 -23.96 0.51 -51.43
N CYS A 328 -24.21 1.07 -50.23
CA CYS A 328 -25.17 0.56 -49.20
C CYS A 328 -24.97 1.31 -47.85
N GLN A 329 -25.98 1.56 -47.01
CA GLN A 329 -27.44 1.60 -47.21
C GLN A 329 -28.04 2.43 -46.05
N GLN A 330 -28.81 3.50 -46.33
CA GLN A 330 -29.70 4.11 -45.33
C GLN A 330 -31.10 3.53 -45.51
N HIS A 331 -31.74 3.07 -44.42
CA HIS A 331 -33.12 2.60 -44.45
C HIS A 331 -33.97 3.34 -43.42
N HIS A 332 -35.11 3.86 -43.89
CA HIS A 332 -36.10 4.57 -43.08
C HIS A 332 -37.51 4.22 -43.59
N PHE A 333 -38.31 3.58 -42.74
CA PHE A 333 -39.74 3.27 -42.92
C PHE A 333 -40.32 3.18 -41.49
N ILE A 334 -41.31 3.94 -41.00
CA ILE A 334 -42.46 4.72 -41.52
C ILE A 334 -43.77 3.91 -41.68
N LEU A 335 -44.63 4.06 -40.65
CA LEU A 335 -46.11 3.90 -40.62
C LEU A 335 -46.66 2.48 -40.91
N VAL A 336 -47.92 2.14 -40.59
CA VAL A 336 -49.11 2.88 -40.08
C VAL A 336 -49.64 2.19 -38.79
N SER A 337 -50.75 2.47 -38.08
CA SER A 337 -52.07 3.12 -38.31
C SER A 337 -52.54 3.96 -37.09
N CYS A 338 -53.80 4.39 -37.05
CA CYS A 338 -54.47 5.07 -35.92
C CYS A 338 -55.87 4.44 -35.62
N GLN A 339 -56.71 5.13 -34.81
CA GLN A 339 -58.11 4.82 -34.42
C GLN A 339 -58.24 3.85 -33.22
N ASN A 340 -59.13 4.01 -32.23
CA ASN A 340 -60.12 5.05 -31.83
C ASN A 340 -60.21 5.06 -30.28
N ALA A 341 -60.22 6.16 -29.52
CA ALA A 341 -61.17 7.29 -29.37
C ALA A 341 -62.20 7.12 -28.22
N THR A 342 -62.28 8.13 -27.32
CA THR A 342 -63.29 8.33 -26.24
C THR A 342 -63.33 7.26 -25.10
N THR A 343 -63.80 7.52 -23.87
CA THR A 343 -64.71 8.57 -23.33
C THR A 343 -64.40 8.93 -21.86
N GLN A 344 -64.96 10.06 -21.36
CA GLN A 344 -65.26 10.50 -19.96
C GLN A 344 -64.78 9.66 -18.74
N GLY A 345 -64.41 10.24 -17.58
CA GLY A 345 -64.45 11.63 -17.13
C GLY A 345 -65.47 11.89 -15.99
N ALA A 346 -65.01 11.88 -14.73
CA ALA A 346 -65.77 12.38 -13.56
C ALA A 346 -64.84 12.72 -12.39
N SER A 347 -65.15 13.78 -11.66
CA SER A 347 -64.60 14.12 -10.34
C SER A 347 -65.63 13.82 -9.24
N VAL A 348 -65.22 13.66 -7.97
CA VAL A 348 -65.88 14.28 -6.79
C VAL A 348 -65.15 13.95 -5.46
N GLN A 349 -64.95 15.02 -4.68
CA GLN A 349 -64.80 15.22 -3.22
C GLN A 349 -64.58 14.04 -2.22
N ALA A 350 -63.75 14.33 -1.21
CA ALA A 350 -63.71 13.65 0.11
C ALA A 350 -64.86 14.19 1.04
N PRO A 351 -65.14 13.67 2.27
CA PRO A 351 -64.18 13.72 3.41
C PRO A 351 -64.32 12.63 4.53
N LEU A 352 -63.51 12.75 5.60
CA LEU A 352 -63.80 12.49 7.04
C LEU A 352 -64.34 11.10 7.46
N GLU A 353 -63.66 10.29 8.29
CA GLU A 353 -63.59 10.45 9.76
C GLU A 353 -62.64 9.44 10.49
N ARG A 354 -61.99 9.92 11.55
CA ARG A 354 -61.79 9.32 12.90
C ARG A 354 -61.41 7.82 13.08
N GLY A 355 -60.24 7.57 13.69
CA GLY A 355 -59.87 6.27 14.30
C GLY A 355 -58.59 6.35 15.13
N SER A 356 -58.69 6.30 16.47
CA SER A 356 -57.56 6.51 17.39
C SER A 356 -56.95 5.21 17.90
N GLN A 357 -55.62 5.14 18.05
CA GLN A 357 -54.93 4.53 19.21
C GLN A 357 -53.40 4.77 19.18
N GLU A 358 -52.80 4.89 20.37
CA GLU A 358 -51.37 5.19 20.60
C GLU A 358 -50.77 4.14 21.57
N PRO A 359 -49.60 3.56 21.26
CA PRO A 359 -48.77 2.81 22.22
C PRO A 359 -47.45 3.54 22.58
N PRO A 360 -46.79 3.20 23.70
CA PRO A 360 -45.80 4.05 24.38
C PRO A 360 -44.34 3.97 23.84
N PRO A 361 -43.48 4.95 24.19
CA PRO A 361 -42.06 5.01 23.83
C PRO A 361 -41.17 3.95 24.53
N PRO A 362 -39.96 3.66 24.00
CA PRO A 362 -39.09 2.59 24.47
C PRO A 362 -38.37 2.89 25.79
N ALA A 363 -38.00 1.81 26.51
CA ALA A 363 -37.24 1.89 27.76
C ALA A 363 -35.75 2.23 27.53
N SER A 364 -35.18 3.01 28.45
CA SER A 364 -33.76 3.40 28.45
C SER A 364 -32.84 2.30 29.01
N PRO A 365 -31.70 1.98 28.36
CA PRO A 365 -30.66 1.14 28.96
C PRO A 365 -29.93 1.87 30.10
N GLN A 366 -29.42 1.11 31.06
CA GLN A 366 -28.81 1.62 32.29
C GLN A 366 -27.34 2.05 32.11
N ARG A 367 -26.81 2.78 33.10
CA ARG A 367 -25.37 3.01 33.26
C ARG A 367 -24.62 1.67 33.33
N VAL A 368 -23.42 1.66 32.75
CA VAL A 368 -22.36 0.71 33.12
C VAL A 368 -21.21 1.56 33.68
N ASP A 369 -20.68 1.16 34.84
CA ASP A 369 -19.76 2.00 35.60
C ASP A 369 -18.34 2.05 35.03
N SER A 370 -17.67 3.18 35.28
CA SER A 370 -16.31 3.46 34.80
C SER A 370 -15.27 2.67 35.59
N ILE A 371 -14.69 1.63 34.99
CA ILE A 371 -13.55 0.91 35.59
C ILE A 371 -12.28 1.78 35.46
N THR A 372 -11.97 2.54 36.51
CA THR A 372 -10.72 3.29 36.66
C THR A 372 -9.58 2.37 37.09
N TRP A 373 -8.57 2.22 36.23
CA TRP A 373 -7.33 1.54 36.58
C TRP A 373 -6.45 2.43 37.47
N PRO A 374 -5.82 1.89 38.53
CA PRO A 374 -4.83 2.64 39.32
C PRO A 374 -3.52 2.83 38.54
N PRO A 375 -2.80 3.95 38.74
CA PRO A 375 -1.49 4.15 38.13
C PRO A 375 -0.43 3.24 38.75
N PRO A 376 0.62 2.84 37.99
CA PRO A 376 1.70 2.01 38.52
C PRO A 376 2.53 2.78 39.57
N HIS A 377 2.85 2.13 40.68
CA HIS A 377 3.66 2.71 41.74
C HIS A 377 5.12 2.93 41.31
N SER A 378 5.63 4.16 41.49
CA SER A 378 7.06 4.46 41.40
C SER A 378 7.83 3.78 42.54
N PRO A 379 8.96 3.11 42.28
CA PRO A 379 9.77 2.51 43.34
C PRO A 379 10.45 3.58 44.21
N ILE A 380 10.33 3.43 45.53
CA ILE A 380 10.87 4.38 46.52
C ILE A 380 12.38 4.21 46.64
N CYS A 381 13.14 5.24 46.27
CA CYS A 381 14.58 5.30 46.52
C CYS A 381 14.86 5.56 48.01
N HIS A 382 15.05 4.51 48.80
CA HIS A 382 15.56 4.64 50.16
C HIS A 382 16.99 5.18 50.17
N ARG A 383 17.20 6.35 50.79
CA ARG A 383 18.54 6.77 51.23
C ARG A 383 18.92 5.98 52.49
N GLY A 384 20.03 5.25 52.42
CA GLY A 384 20.80 4.77 53.58
C GLY A 384 22.05 5.65 53.77
N PRO A 385 22.60 5.77 54.99
CA PRO A 385 23.59 6.79 55.31
C PRO A 385 25.01 6.46 54.85
N ALA A 386 25.86 7.49 54.81
CA ALA A 386 27.29 7.37 54.59
C ALA A 386 28.07 7.25 55.90
N THR A 387 28.97 6.27 55.97
CA THR A 387 30.20 6.21 56.79
C THR A 387 31.19 5.33 56.05
#